data_AF-E4U8F8-F1
#
_entry.id   AF-E4U8F8-F1
#
_cell.length_a   1.000
_cell.length_b   1.000
_cell.length_c   1.000
_cell.angle_alpha   90.00
_cell.angle_beta   90.00
_cell.angle_gamma   90.00
#
_symmetry.space_group_name_H-M   'P 1'
#
loop_
_entity.id
_entity.type
_entity.pdbx_description
1 polymer ?
#
loop_
_entity_poly.entity_id
_entity_poly.type
_entity_poly.pdbx_seq_one_letter_code
_entity_poly.pdbx_strand_id
1 'polypeptide(L)'
;MNALERRFERRLAALCGEGRVVAAVSGGGDSVALAVLLAAVGREAVVAHLDHALRPGSEADARFVCELAGRLGFPCEQRRVDAAAVARRKRENLEAVARELRYAFLAEVARAYGAACVLTAHTLEDNAETVLLQLFRGAGRALGIRAKRGRVARPLLEISRTELRAYLRERGERWLEDPSNELVCLDRNYLRHEVWPRVAARFERAGEALLRYAESQQADDAALDPLAQARIVPDRRFEPVFALRAAPLSRAPEALRRRALRVVLERQGLRPERRYLELAERALAGESVSLGPFVLRPSAGGVVWVPTQPDLLAVASPPAGLTARAARPGDRVRVGKIHKRLVDFLAERGVPPELRRVWPVAEREGEVVWVWRFLPEEEDQRWMRRALALAREAARRGEVPIGAVVVREGEELGASANAVEARVNATAHAELLALRAAQERAGEKVLPGATLYVTLEPCPMCLGALIEARVGRVVWATENPKAGAVTRYGMDASLELEGGRLARESAMLLKGFFADLREPNS
;
A
#
# COMPACT_ATOMS: atom_id res chain seq x y z
N MET A 1 -44.37 7.61 -5.71
CA MET A 1 -43.07 7.22 -6.28
C MET A 1 -43.23 6.12 -7.34
N ASN A 2 -42.55 6.25 -8.48
CA ASN A 2 -42.49 5.18 -9.50
C ASN A 2 -41.40 4.13 -9.17
N ALA A 3 -41.24 3.10 -10.02
CA ALA A 3 -40.28 2.02 -9.77
C ALA A 3 -38.81 2.49 -9.80
N LEU A 4 -38.47 3.41 -10.71
CA LEU A 4 -37.14 3.99 -10.84
C LEU A 4 -36.78 4.83 -9.59
N GLU A 5 -37.68 5.68 -9.13
CA GLU A 5 -37.51 6.51 -7.93
C GLU A 5 -37.26 5.64 -6.69
N ARG A 6 -38.05 4.57 -6.49
CA ARG A 6 -37.82 3.63 -5.37
C ARG A 6 -36.46 2.92 -5.46
N ARG A 7 -36.00 2.56 -6.67
CA ARG A 7 -34.69 1.93 -6.86
C ARG A 7 -33.57 2.92 -6.55
N PHE A 8 -33.71 4.15 -7.05
CA PHE A 8 -32.78 5.25 -6.78
C PHE A 8 -32.71 5.58 -5.28
N GLU A 9 -33.85 5.73 -4.60
CA GLU A 9 -33.93 6.02 -3.16
C GLU A 9 -33.20 4.96 -2.32
N ARG A 10 -33.49 3.67 -2.55
CA ARG A 10 -32.81 2.58 -1.85
C ARG A 10 -31.30 2.61 -2.07
N ARG A 11 -30.86 2.81 -3.32
CA ARG A 11 -29.43 2.87 -3.65
C ARG A 11 -28.76 4.08 -3.02
N LEU A 12 -29.43 5.23 -3.03
CA LEU A 12 -28.95 6.45 -2.41
C LEU A 12 -28.78 6.29 -0.89
N ALA A 13 -29.78 5.71 -0.21
CA ALA A 13 -29.71 5.42 1.22
C ALA A 13 -28.56 4.45 1.55
N ALA A 14 -28.40 3.36 0.78
CA ALA A 14 -27.32 2.40 0.97
C ALA A 14 -25.93 3.03 0.78
N LEU A 15 -25.79 3.97 -0.16
CA LEU A 15 -24.51 4.61 -0.44
C LEU A 15 -24.21 5.78 0.50
N CYS A 16 -25.20 6.53 0.95
CA CYS A 16 -25.01 7.85 1.56
C CYS A 16 -25.75 8.08 2.89
N GLY A 17 -26.45 7.06 3.42
CA GLY A 17 -27.31 7.22 4.58
C GLY A 17 -28.41 8.25 4.30
N GLU A 18 -28.82 9.00 5.32
CA GLU A 18 -29.91 10.00 5.23
C GLU A 18 -29.42 11.45 5.12
N GLY A 19 -28.13 11.71 5.32
CA GLY A 19 -27.59 13.07 5.36
C GLY A 19 -27.63 13.83 4.03
N ARG A 20 -27.51 15.16 4.08
CA ARG A 20 -27.46 16.03 2.90
C ARG A 20 -26.41 15.58 1.88
N VAL A 21 -26.68 15.77 0.60
CA VAL A 21 -25.77 15.40 -0.50
C VAL A 21 -25.43 16.58 -1.41
N VAL A 22 -24.29 16.51 -2.09
CA VAL A 22 -23.96 17.41 -3.21
C VAL A 22 -24.20 16.67 -4.51
N ALA A 23 -24.97 17.23 -5.43
CA ALA A 23 -25.19 16.68 -6.77
C ALA A 23 -24.31 17.40 -7.79
N ALA A 24 -23.38 16.67 -8.40
CA ALA A 24 -22.57 17.21 -9.50
C ALA A 24 -23.40 17.24 -10.79
N VAL A 25 -23.83 18.42 -11.21
CA VAL A 25 -24.72 18.60 -12.38
C VAL A 25 -23.99 19.34 -13.49
N SER A 26 -23.83 18.70 -14.65
CA SER A 26 -23.17 19.30 -15.82
C SER A 26 -24.16 19.91 -16.81
N GLY A 27 -25.46 19.71 -16.62
CA GLY A 27 -26.51 20.09 -17.57
C GLY A 27 -26.84 19.00 -18.60
N GLY A 28 -25.99 17.97 -18.71
CA GLY A 28 -26.26 16.78 -19.52
C GLY A 28 -27.36 15.92 -18.91
N GLY A 29 -28.09 15.19 -19.76
CA GLY A 29 -29.31 14.48 -19.34
C GLY A 29 -29.12 13.50 -18.18
N ASP A 30 -27.99 12.82 -18.03
CA ASP A 30 -27.77 11.89 -16.91
C ASP A 30 -27.72 12.67 -15.58
N SER A 31 -27.06 13.83 -15.60
CA SER A 31 -26.91 14.70 -14.44
C SER A 31 -28.18 15.51 -14.11
N VAL A 32 -28.98 15.84 -15.12
CA VAL A 32 -30.33 16.40 -14.94
C VAL A 32 -31.24 15.35 -14.31
N ALA A 33 -31.23 14.11 -14.81
CA ALA A 33 -31.99 13.02 -14.22
C ALA A 33 -31.62 12.75 -12.76
N LEU A 34 -30.33 12.84 -12.41
CA LEU A 34 -29.87 12.77 -11.02
C LEU A 34 -30.55 13.84 -10.15
N ALA A 35 -30.55 15.10 -10.59
CA ALA A 35 -31.16 16.20 -9.84
C ALA A 35 -32.69 16.03 -9.70
N VAL A 36 -33.37 15.66 -10.78
CA VAL A 36 -34.83 15.44 -10.78
C VAL A 36 -35.21 14.25 -9.89
N LEU A 37 -34.41 13.18 -9.89
CA LEU A 37 -34.62 12.04 -8.99
C LEU A 37 -34.42 12.41 -7.52
N LEU A 38 -33.43 13.24 -7.19
CA LEU A 38 -33.24 13.73 -5.82
C LEU A 38 -34.45 14.52 -5.32
N ALA A 39 -35.00 15.38 -6.16
CA ALA A 39 -36.20 16.16 -5.82
C ALA A 39 -37.42 15.23 -5.64
N ALA A 40 -37.59 14.25 -6.54
CA ALA A 40 -38.71 13.32 -6.49
C ALA A 40 -38.72 12.44 -5.23
N VAL A 41 -37.55 12.08 -4.69
CA VAL A 41 -37.42 11.30 -3.45
C VAL A 41 -37.29 12.19 -2.19
N GLY A 42 -37.42 13.52 -2.34
CA GLY A 42 -37.37 14.44 -1.21
C GLY A 42 -36.01 14.51 -0.49
N ARG A 43 -34.90 14.20 -1.17
CA ARG A 43 -33.58 14.25 -0.55
C ARG A 43 -33.07 15.68 -0.47
N GLU A 44 -32.59 16.10 0.71
CA GLU A 44 -31.83 17.34 0.84
C GLU A 44 -30.54 17.28 0.00
N ALA A 45 -30.44 18.19 -0.98
CA ALA A 45 -29.31 18.27 -1.88
C ALA A 45 -28.86 19.71 -2.14
N VAL A 46 -27.60 19.86 -2.53
CA VAL A 46 -27.02 21.08 -3.09
C VAL A 46 -26.53 20.74 -4.48
N VAL A 47 -26.95 21.51 -5.48
CA VAL A 47 -26.47 21.36 -6.86
C VAL A 47 -25.14 22.08 -6.98
N ALA A 48 -24.13 21.40 -7.53
CA ALA A 48 -22.81 21.96 -7.75
C ALA A 48 -22.41 21.81 -9.22
N HIS A 49 -22.08 22.94 -9.85
CA HIS A 49 -21.65 23.03 -11.24
C HIS A 49 -20.27 23.68 -11.37
N LEU A 50 -19.34 23.03 -12.08
CA LEU A 50 -18.05 23.62 -12.42
C LEU A 50 -17.97 23.83 -13.93
N ASP A 51 -17.93 25.09 -14.35
CA ASP A 51 -17.63 25.47 -15.71
C ASP A 51 -16.10 25.47 -15.92
N HIS A 52 -15.63 24.64 -16.85
CA HIS A 52 -14.22 24.51 -17.21
C HIS A 52 -13.75 25.52 -18.29
N ALA A 53 -14.64 26.39 -18.77
CA ALA A 53 -14.41 27.38 -19.82
C ALA A 53 -13.81 26.79 -21.12
N LEU A 54 -14.15 25.52 -21.44
CA LEU A 54 -13.58 24.78 -22.57
C LEU A 54 -14.17 25.18 -23.93
N ARG A 55 -15.38 25.75 -23.94
CA ARG A 55 -16.04 26.22 -25.16
C ARG A 55 -16.70 27.58 -24.96
N PRO A 56 -16.79 28.41 -26.02
CA PRO A 56 -17.63 29.60 -26.02
C PRO A 56 -19.09 29.22 -25.69
N GLY A 57 -19.75 30.01 -24.85
CA GLY A 57 -21.15 29.78 -24.45
C GLY A 57 -21.36 28.83 -23.27
N SER A 58 -20.29 28.29 -22.65
CA SER A 58 -20.36 27.48 -21.43
C SER A 58 -21.03 28.17 -20.22
N GLU A 59 -21.05 29.51 -20.21
CA GLU A 59 -21.80 30.30 -19.23
C GLU A 59 -23.32 30.11 -19.32
N ALA A 60 -23.83 29.72 -20.49
CA ALA A 60 -25.25 29.36 -20.65
C ALA A 60 -25.58 28.03 -19.94
N ASP A 61 -24.64 27.08 -19.93
CA ASP A 61 -24.82 25.81 -19.22
C ASP A 61 -24.95 26.04 -17.71
N ALA A 62 -24.09 26.89 -17.15
CA ALA A 62 -24.11 27.22 -15.73
C ALA A 62 -25.45 27.87 -15.31
N ARG A 63 -25.95 28.81 -16.13
CA ARG A 63 -27.27 29.43 -15.92
C ARG A 63 -28.39 28.39 -15.96
N PHE A 64 -28.42 27.54 -17.00
CA PHE A 64 -29.40 26.46 -17.11
C PHE A 64 -29.41 25.54 -15.88
N VAL A 65 -28.23 25.16 -15.37
CA VAL A 65 -28.11 24.29 -14.21
C VAL A 65 -28.63 24.97 -12.93
N CYS A 66 -28.33 26.25 -12.71
CA CYS A 66 -28.84 26.95 -11.54
C CYS A 66 -30.34 27.26 -11.62
N GLU A 67 -30.88 27.54 -12.80
CA GLU A 67 -32.34 27.66 -13.01
C GLU A 67 -33.05 26.32 -12.71
N LEU A 68 -32.49 25.21 -13.18
CA LEU A 68 -32.96 23.86 -12.85
C LEU A 68 -32.92 23.62 -11.34
N ALA A 69 -31.82 23.95 -10.67
CA ALA A 69 -31.68 23.78 -9.23
C ALA A 69 -32.73 24.59 -8.46
N GLY A 70 -32.94 25.86 -8.82
CA GLY A 70 -33.95 26.71 -8.20
C GLY A 70 -35.37 26.18 -8.37
N ARG A 71 -35.71 25.69 -9.56
CA ARG A 71 -37.01 25.05 -9.83
C ARG A 71 -37.23 23.77 -9.02
N LEU A 72 -36.17 23.00 -8.78
CA LEU A 72 -36.21 21.78 -7.98
C LEU A 72 -36.08 22.04 -6.46
N GLY A 73 -35.91 23.29 -6.04
CA GLY A 73 -35.81 23.68 -4.63
C GLY A 73 -34.42 23.44 -3.99
N PHE A 74 -33.35 23.38 -4.79
CA PHE A 74 -31.99 23.16 -4.31
C PHE A 74 -31.13 24.44 -4.38
N PRO A 75 -30.25 24.69 -3.39
CA PRO A 75 -29.18 25.67 -3.54
C PRO A 75 -28.28 25.30 -4.72
N CYS A 76 -27.82 26.31 -5.48
CA CYS A 76 -26.87 26.14 -6.58
C CYS A 76 -25.53 26.79 -6.24
N GLU A 77 -24.48 25.98 -6.21
CA GLU A 77 -23.10 26.43 -6.14
C GLU A 77 -22.46 26.31 -7.53
N GLN A 78 -21.97 27.43 -8.07
CA GLN A 78 -21.28 27.43 -9.35
C GLN A 78 -19.92 28.09 -9.27
N ARG A 79 -18.97 27.58 -10.05
CA ARG A 79 -17.65 28.19 -10.23
C ARG A 79 -17.21 28.06 -11.68
N ARG A 80 -16.47 29.06 -12.16
CA ARG A 80 -15.82 29.03 -13.47
C ARG A 80 -14.30 29.00 -13.32
N VAL A 81 -13.64 28.12 -14.06
CA VAL A 81 -12.17 27.96 -14.05
C VAL A 81 -11.67 27.66 -15.46
N ASP A 82 -10.65 28.38 -15.92
CA ASP A 82 -9.95 28.06 -17.18
C ASP A 82 -9.06 26.82 -16.98
N ALA A 83 -9.61 25.64 -17.29
CA ALA A 83 -8.89 24.38 -17.16
C ALA A 83 -7.70 24.28 -18.12
N ALA A 84 -7.75 24.93 -19.30
CA ALA A 84 -6.68 24.90 -20.29
C ALA A 84 -5.47 25.71 -19.83
N ALA A 85 -5.68 26.87 -19.21
CA ALA A 85 -4.60 27.63 -18.58
C ALA A 85 -3.92 26.84 -17.45
N VAL A 86 -4.69 26.16 -16.60
CA VAL A 86 -4.14 25.34 -15.51
C VAL A 86 -3.35 24.15 -16.06
N ALA A 87 -3.87 23.46 -17.08
CA ALA A 87 -3.20 22.31 -17.69
C ALA A 87 -1.88 22.70 -18.35
N ARG A 88 -1.83 23.84 -19.07
CA ARG A 88 -0.58 24.38 -19.65
C ARG A 88 0.46 24.67 -18.58
N ARG A 89 0.06 25.27 -17.45
CA ARG A 89 0.97 25.58 -16.34
C ARG A 89 1.51 24.32 -15.67
N LYS A 90 0.67 23.29 -15.47
CA LYS A 90 1.07 22.01 -14.88
C LYS A 90 1.81 21.07 -15.86
N ARG A 91 1.76 21.34 -17.17
CA ARG A 91 2.20 20.43 -18.24
C ARG A 91 1.54 19.05 -18.15
N GLU A 92 0.25 19.04 -17.81
CA GLU A 92 -0.55 17.83 -17.63
C GLU A 92 -1.66 17.72 -18.69
N ASN A 93 -2.25 16.53 -18.82
CA ASN A 93 -3.38 16.30 -19.71
C ASN A 93 -4.62 17.09 -19.25
N LEU A 94 -5.28 17.78 -20.18
CA LEU A 94 -6.44 18.64 -19.91
C LEU A 94 -7.59 17.90 -19.21
N GLU A 95 -7.90 16.67 -19.62
CA GLU A 95 -8.99 15.87 -19.02
C GLU A 95 -8.68 15.53 -17.56
N ALA A 96 -7.43 15.18 -17.26
CA ALA A 96 -6.98 14.88 -15.91
C ALA A 96 -7.09 16.11 -15.00
N VAL A 97 -6.64 17.27 -15.47
CA VAL A 97 -6.70 18.55 -14.75
C VAL A 97 -8.14 19.01 -14.54
N ALA A 98 -8.99 18.93 -15.57
CA ALA A 98 -10.42 19.24 -15.45
C ALA A 98 -11.09 18.33 -14.41
N ARG A 99 -10.77 17.04 -14.42
CA ARG A 99 -11.28 16.08 -13.43
C ARG A 99 -10.82 16.43 -12.01
N GLU A 100 -9.55 16.77 -11.81
CA GLU A 100 -9.00 17.19 -10.51
C GLU A 100 -9.72 18.43 -9.97
N LEU A 101 -9.81 19.50 -10.78
CA LEU A 101 -10.49 20.75 -10.43
C LEU A 101 -11.96 20.51 -10.05
N ARG A 102 -12.66 19.64 -10.80
CA ARG A 102 -14.04 19.26 -10.50
C ARG A 102 -14.18 18.62 -9.14
N TYR A 103 -13.36 17.61 -8.83
CA TYR A 103 -13.47 16.95 -7.53
C TYR A 103 -13.02 17.84 -6.37
N ALA A 104 -12.06 18.73 -6.57
CA ALA A 104 -11.66 19.73 -5.57
C ALA A 104 -12.82 20.67 -5.24
N PHE A 105 -13.46 21.25 -6.26
CA PHE A 105 -14.65 22.10 -6.09
C PHE A 105 -15.80 21.36 -5.40
N LEU A 106 -16.13 20.14 -5.83
CA LEU A 106 -17.20 19.35 -5.21
C LEU A 106 -16.89 19.03 -3.74
N ALA A 107 -15.63 18.80 -3.39
CA ALA A 107 -15.20 18.57 -2.02
C ALA A 107 -15.26 19.84 -1.15
N GLU A 108 -15.02 21.01 -1.71
CA GLU A 108 -15.24 22.30 -1.05
C GLU A 108 -16.72 22.52 -0.73
N VAL A 109 -17.60 22.35 -1.73
CA VAL A 109 -19.06 22.48 -1.55
C VAL A 109 -19.56 21.48 -0.51
N ALA A 110 -19.10 20.22 -0.57
CA ALA A 110 -19.50 19.21 0.41
C ALA A 110 -19.07 19.57 1.84
N ARG A 111 -17.92 20.23 2.03
CA ARG A 111 -17.50 20.72 3.35
C ARG A 111 -18.34 21.90 3.81
N ALA A 112 -18.58 22.88 2.94
CA ALA A 112 -19.36 24.07 3.26
C ALA A 112 -20.79 23.75 3.72
N TYR A 113 -21.41 22.74 3.10
CA TYR A 113 -22.79 22.35 3.40
C TYR A 113 -22.93 21.15 4.34
N GLY A 114 -21.82 20.64 4.90
CA GLY A 114 -21.84 19.46 5.78
C GLY A 114 -22.38 18.20 5.10
N ALA A 115 -22.19 18.05 3.79
CA ALA A 115 -22.77 16.96 3.02
C ALA A 115 -22.06 15.62 3.27
N ALA A 116 -22.87 14.57 3.43
CA ALA A 116 -22.41 13.19 3.63
C ALA A 116 -21.73 12.61 2.38
N CYS A 117 -22.20 13.01 1.19
CA CYS A 117 -21.76 12.48 -0.09
C CYS A 117 -21.71 13.54 -1.19
N VAL A 118 -20.88 13.27 -2.20
CA VAL A 118 -20.89 13.90 -3.52
C VAL A 118 -21.39 12.89 -4.55
N LEU A 119 -22.51 13.19 -5.22
CA LEU A 119 -23.14 12.34 -6.20
C LEU A 119 -22.67 12.71 -7.61
N THR A 120 -22.36 11.70 -8.43
CA THR A 120 -22.05 11.87 -9.85
C THR A 120 -22.95 10.95 -10.68
N ALA A 121 -23.34 11.40 -11.86
CA ALA A 121 -24.34 10.76 -12.70
C ALA A 121 -23.79 9.68 -13.65
N HIS A 122 -22.85 8.85 -13.18
CA HIS A 122 -22.35 7.73 -13.98
C HIS A 122 -23.41 6.63 -14.05
N THR A 123 -23.70 6.14 -15.26
CA THR A 123 -24.76 5.16 -15.54
C THR A 123 -24.23 3.73 -15.69
N LEU A 124 -25.15 2.79 -15.94
CA LEU A 124 -24.84 1.41 -16.31
C LEU A 124 -23.90 1.32 -17.52
N GLU A 125 -24.16 2.13 -18.55
CA GLU A 125 -23.36 2.19 -19.77
C GLU A 125 -21.97 2.78 -19.51
N ASP A 126 -21.83 3.80 -18.65
CA ASP A 126 -20.51 4.30 -18.28
C ASP A 126 -19.64 3.22 -17.63
N ASN A 127 -20.27 2.37 -16.80
CA ASN A 127 -19.58 1.24 -16.21
C ASN A 127 -19.19 0.21 -17.28
N ALA A 128 -20.11 -0.16 -18.17
CA ALA A 128 -19.85 -1.11 -19.26
C ALA A 128 -18.73 -0.62 -20.19
N GLU A 129 -18.76 0.64 -20.62
CA GLU A 129 -17.71 1.31 -21.39
C GLU A 129 -16.35 1.19 -20.67
N THR A 130 -16.33 1.47 -19.37
CA THR A 130 -15.11 1.42 -18.55
C THR A 130 -14.55 -0.01 -18.45
N VAL A 131 -15.41 -1.01 -18.21
CA VAL A 131 -15.01 -2.42 -18.13
C VAL A 131 -14.42 -2.88 -19.46
N LEU A 132 -15.09 -2.59 -20.58
CA LEU A 132 -14.61 -2.98 -21.91
C LEU A 132 -13.27 -2.33 -22.26
N LEU A 133 -13.10 -1.02 -21.98
CA LEU A 133 -11.82 -0.33 -22.18
C LEU A 133 -10.70 -0.94 -21.35
N GLN A 134 -10.97 -1.31 -20.09
CA GLN A 134 -9.98 -1.96 -19.24
C GLN A 134 -9.58 -3.33 -19.79
N LEU A 135 -10.55 -4.13 -20.25
CA LEU A 135 -10.30 -5.42 -20.89
C LEU A 135 -9.47 -5.28 -22.17
N PHE A 136 -9.86 -4.39 -23.08
CA PHE A 136 -9.17 -4.21 -24.37
C PHE A 136 -7.76 -3.65 -24.22
N ARG A 137 -7.50 -2.83 -23.20
CA ARG A 137 -6.17 -2.31 -22.89
C ARG A 137 -5.26 -3.34 -22.19
N GLY A 138 -5.77 -4.54 -21.89
CA GLY A 138 -5.05 -5.54 -21.12
C GLY A 138 -4.75 -5.06 -19.69
N ALA A 139 -5.54 -4.13 -19.15
CA ALA A 139 -5.45 -3.80 -17.73
C ALA A 139 -5.87 -5.06 -16.97
N GLY A 140 -4.94 -5.69 -16.25
CA GLY A 140 -5.12 -7.00 -15.62
C GLY A 140 -6.28 -7.10 -14.60
N ARG A 141 -7.05 -6.03 -14.42
CA ARG A 141 -8.31 -5.98 -13.66
C ARG A 141 -9.30 -5.05 -14.34
N ALA A 142 -10.43 -5.58 -14.78
CA ALA A 142 -11.53 -4.80 -15.31
C ALA A 142 -12.57 -4.51 -14.20
N LEU A 143 -12.21 -3.60 -13.31
CA LEU A 143 -13.01 -3.26 -12.12
C LEU A 143 -14.18 -2.33 -12.41
N GLY A 144 -14.28 -1.76 -13.62
CA GLY A 144 -15.30 -0.77 -13.94
C GLY A 144 -15.22 0.45 -13.03
N ILE A 145 -16.38 1.04 -12.78
CA ILE A 145 -16.59 2.19 -11.93
C ILE A 145 -17.14 1.72 -10.58
N ARG A 146 -16.51 2.11 -9.46
CA ARG A 146 -17.02 1.78 -8.12
C ARG A 146 -18.26 2.61 -7.78
N ALA A 147 -19.29 1.98 -7.21
CA ALA A 147 -20.51 2.67 -6.76
C ALA A 147 -20.22 3.75 -5.69
N LYS A 148 -19.22 3.51 -4.83
CA LYS A 148 -18.73 4.49 -3.84
C LYS A 148 -17.21 4.47 -3.74
N ARG A 149 -16.59 5.65 -3.66
CA ARG A 149 -15.16 5.83 -3.39
C ARG A 149 -14.97 7.08 -2.52
N GLY A 150 -14.57 6.89 -1.26
CA GLY A 150 -14.55 7.97 -0.28
C GLY A 150 -15.95 8.57 -0.15
N ARG A 151 -16.07 9.90 -0.28
CA ARG A 151 -17.35 10.63 -0.28
C ARG A 151 -18.07 10.63 -1.63
N VAL A 152 -17.44 10.17 -2.72
CA VAL A 152 -18.06 10.19 -4.05
C VAL A 152 -18.91 8.94 -4.25
N ALA A 153 -20.20 9.11 -4.51
CA ALA A 153 -21.17 8.05 -4.77
C ALA A 153 -21.80 8.19 -6.17
N ARG A 154 -22.22 7.05 -6.73
CA ARG A 154 -22.78 6.92 -8.08
C ARG A 154 -24.08 6.12 -8.03
N PRO A 155 -25.18 6.73 -7.58
CA PRO A 155 -26.43 6.02 -7.37
C PRO A 155 -27.08 5.53 -8.67
N LEU A 156 -26.72 6.10 -9.82
CA LEU A 156 -27.27 5.74 -11.14
C LEU A 156 -26.53 4.56 -11.82
N LEU A 157 -25.55 3.94 -11.17
CA LEU A 157 -24.69 2.94 -11.81
C LEU A 157 -25.43 1.66 -12.24
N GLU A 158 -26.60 1.40 -11.65
CA GLU A 158 -27.50 0.28 -11.99
C GLU A 158 -28.61 0.69 -12.97
N ILE A 159 -28.63 1.96 -13.39
CA ILE A 159 -29.71 2.54 -14.19
C ILE A 159 -29.17 2.85 -15.60
N SER A 160 -29.92 2.44 -16.62
CA SER A 160 -29.55 2.70 -18.02
C SER A 160 -29.81 4.14 -18.42
N ARG A 161 -29.05 4.67 -19.37
CA ARG A 161 -29.30 5.98 -20.00
C ARG A 161 -30.67 6.03 -20.63
N THR A 162 -31.11 4.95 -21.29
CA THR A 162 -32.43 4.87 -21.92
C THR A 162 -33.55 5.09 -20.91
N GLU A 163 -33.45 4.45 -19.74
CA GLU A 163 -34.41 4.61 -18.65
C GLU A 163 -34.40 6.04 -18.08
N LEU A 164 -33.22 6.63 -17.87
CA LEU A 164 -33.11 8.03 -17.42
C LEU A 164 -33.72 9.02 -18.43
N ARG A 165 -33.48 8.81 -19.73
CA ARG A 165 -34.04 9.67 -20.79
C ARG A 165 -35.56 9.52 -20.91
N ALA A 166 -36.09 8.29 -20.79
CA ALA A 166 -37.53 8.07 -20.73
C ALA A 166 -38.15 8.81 -19.54
N TYR A 167 -37.56 8.68 -18.36
CA TYR A 167 -37.99 9.36 -17.15
C TYR A 167 -38.01 10.89 -17.26
N LEU A 168 -37.00 11.48 -17.91
CA LEU A 168 -36.98 12.93 -18.17
C LEU A 168 -38.07 13.36 -19.16
N ARG A 169 -38.25 12.61 -20.25
CA ARG A 169 -39.29 12.91 -21.27
C ARG A 169 -40.70 12.83 -20.69
N GLU A 170 -40.99 11.81 -19.87
CA GLU A 170 -42.28 11.67 -19.17
C GLU A 170 -42.60 12.88 -18.28
N ARG A 171 -41.58 13.58 -17.79
CA ARG A 171 -41.71 14.78 -16.95
C ARG A 171 -41.60 16.09 -17.72
N GLY A 172 -41.42 16.04 -19.03
CA GLY A 172 -41.21 17.23 -19.86
C GLY A 172 -39.90 17.97 -19.55
N GLU A 173 -38.93 17.29 -18.95
CA GLU A 173 -37.66 17.89 -18.54
C GLU A 173 -36.71 18.06 -19.73
N ARG A 174 -36.10 19.23 -19.83
CA ARG A 174 -35.09 19.55 -20.85
C ARG A 174 -33.68 19.25 -20.31
N TRP A 175 -32.74 18.93 -21.20
CA TRP A 175 -31.32 18.80 -20.88
C TRP A 175 -30.47 19.33 -22.05
N LEU A 176 -29.20 19.58 -21.77
CA LEU A 176 -28.21 20.01 -22.76
C LEU A 176 -27.52 18.79 -23.37
N GLU A 177 -27.26 18.84 -24.68
CA GLU A 177 -26.43 17.87 -25.37
C GLU A 177 -25.06 18.48 -25.67
N ASP A 178 -23.99 17.80 -25.27
CA ASP A 178 -22.62 18.27 -25.52
C ASP A 178 -22.14 17.74 -26.88
N PRO A 179 -21.82 18.62 -27.86
CA PRO A 179 -21.37 18.23 -29.20
C PRO A 179 -20.08 17.38 -29.19
N SER A 180 -19.24 17.52 -28.16
CA SER A 180 -18.01 16.72 -28.04
C SER A 180 -18.28 15.23 -27.80
N ASN A 181 -19.49 14.87 -27.37
CA ASN A 181 -19.90 13.48 -27.21
C ASN A 181 -20.04 12.75 -28.55
N GLU A 182 -20.10 13.44 -29.69
CA GLU A 182 -20.24 12.84 -31.03
C GLU A 182 -18.89 12.51 -31.68
N LEU A 183 -17.78 12.94 -31.08
CA LEU A 183 -16.43 12.75 -31.65
C LEU A 183 -15.96 11.30 -31.53
N VAL A 184 -16.23 10.46 -32.54
CA VAL A 184 -15.88 9.02 -32.56
C VAL A 184 -14.38 8.72 -32.59
N CYS A 185 -13.50 9.72 -32.79
CA CYS A 185 -12.05 9.54 -32.73
C CYS A 185 -11.52 9.21 -31.32
N LEU A 186 -12.33 9.42 -30.28
CA LEU A 186 -12.00 9.04 -28.91
C LEU A 186 -12.50 7.61 -28.65
N ASP A 187 -11.64 6.72 -28.13
CA ASP A 187 -11.97 5.30 -27.85
C ASP A 187 -13.33 5.11 -27.17
N ARG A 188 -13.63 5.98 -26.20
CA ARG A 188 -14.87 5.90 -25.41
C ARG A 188 -16.10 6.27 -26.23
N ASN A 189 -16.00 7.28 -27.11
CA ASN A 189 -17.08 7.68 -27.99
C ASN A 189 -17.30 6.62 -29.09
N TYR A 190 -16.22 6.06 -29.64
CA TYR A 190 -16.32 4.92 -30.55
C TYR A 190 -17.05 3.74 -29.90
N LEU A 191 -16.68 3.37 -28.67
CA LEU A 191 -17.39 2.32 -27.94
C LEU A 191 -18.87 2.65 -27.74
N ARG A 192 -19.19 3.89 -27.39
CA ARG A 192 -20.57 4.34 -27.14
C ARG A 192 -21.45 4.31 -28.39
N HIS A 193 -20.93 4.72 -29.54
CA HIS A 193 -21.72 4.92 -30.76
C HIS A 193 -21.67 3.73 -31.72
N GLU A 194 -20.53 3.02 -31.78
CA GLU A 194 -20.34 1.95 -32.77
C GLU A 194 -20.43 0.55 -32.14
N VAL A 195 -19.90 0.36 -30.94
CA VAL A 195 -19.77 -0.99 -30.35
C VAL A 195 -20.95 -1.32 -29.45
N TRP A 196 -21.24 -0.45 -28.48
CA TRP A 196 -22.27 -0.68 -27.47
C TRP A 196 -23.66 -0.89 -28.06
N PRO A 197 -24.13 -0.13 -29.07
CA PRO A 197 -25.47 -0.35 -29.64
C PRO A 197 -25.61 -1.74 -30.26
N ARG A 198 -24.57 -2.24 -30.92
CA ARG A 198 -24.56 -3.61 -31.49
C ARG A 198 -24.59 -4.68 -30.40
N VAL A 199 -23.84 -4.47 -29.31
CA VAL A 199 -23.84 -5.37 -28.13
C VAL A 199 -25.21 -5.37 -27.46
N ALA A 200 -25.77 -4.20 -27.16
CA ALA A 200 -27.05 -4.05 -26.47
C ALA A 200 -28.21 -4.61 -27.30
N ALA A 201 -28.19 -4.44 -28.63
CA ALA A 201 -29.18 -5.03 -29.52
C ALA A 201 -29.16 -6.57 -29.53
N ARG A 202 -27.98 -7.18 -29.37
CA ARG A 202 -27.83 -8.64 -29.38
C ARG A 202 -27.99 -9.28 -27.99
N PHE A 203 -27.59 -8.55 -26.95
CA PHE A 203 -27.49 -9.00 -25.56
C PHE A 203 -28.13 -7.95 -24.63
N GLU A 204 -29.44 -8.00 -24.48
CA GLU A 204 -30.25 -7.03 -23.74
C GLU A 204 -29.71 -6.74 -22.32
N ARG A 205 -29.21 -7.78 -21.62
CA ARG A 205 -28.72 -7.69 -20.24
C ARG A 205 -27.19 -7.54 -20.12
N ALA A 206 -26.50 -7.18 -21.20
CA ALA A 206 -25.04 -7.05 -21.21
C ALA A 206 -24.52 -6.03 -20.18
N GLY A 207 -25.22 -4.90 -20.03
CA GLY A 207 -24.84 -3.86 -19.05
C GLY A 207 -24.86 -4.40 -17.62
N GLU A 208 -25.94 -5.06 -17.24
CA GLU A 208 -26.07 -5.68 -15.91
C GLU A 208 -25.05 -6.80 -15.70
N ALA A 209 -24.76 -7.59 -16.73
CA ALA A 209 -23.76 -8.66 -16.66
C ALA A 209 -22.35 -8.09 -16.42
N LEU A 210 -21.98 -7.02 -17.14
CA LEU A 210 -20.70 -6.33 -16.94
C LEU A 210 -20.62 -5.62 -15.59
N LEU A 211 -21.73 -5.07 -15.08
CA LEU A 211 -21.79 -4.52 -13.73
C LEU A 211 -21.58 -5.60 -12.66
N ARG A 212 -22.32 -6.72 -12.74
CA ARG A 212 -22.13 -7.85 -11.81
C ARG A 212 -20.71 -8.42 -11.85
N TYR A 213 -20.13 -8.55 -13.04
CA TYR A 213 -18.73 -8.93 -13.21
C TYR A 213 -17.81 -7.94 -12.48
N ALA A 214 -17.97 -6.64 -12.72
CA ALA A 214 -17.16 -5.60 -12.08
C ALA A 214 -17.32 -5.62 -10.54
N GLU A 215 -18.53 -5.75 -10.02
CA GLU A 215 -18.79 -5.83 -8.57
C GLU A 215 -18.18 -7.09 -7.94
N SER A 216 -18.27 -8.23 -8.60
CA SER A 216 -17.59 -9.47 -8.18
C SER A 216 -16.08 -9.29 -8.13
N GLN A 217 -15.47 -8.72 -9.17
CA GLN A 217 -14.02 -8.45 -9.18
C GLN A 217 -13.61 -7.42 -8.11
N GLN A 218 -14.44 -6.42 -7.85
CA GLN A 218 -14.19 -5.44 -6.79
C GLN A 218 -14.24 -6.09 -5.39
N ALA A 219 -15.15 -7.05 -5.16
CA ALA A 219 -15.26 -7.78 -3.90
C ALA A 219 -14.04 -8.69 -3.67
N ASP A 220 -13.64 -9.43 -4.70
CA ASP A 220 -12.41 -10.25 -4.67
C ASP A 220 -11.19 -9.38 -4.36
N ASP A 221 -11.10 -8.20 -4.99
CA ASP A 221 -10.04 -7.24 -4.73
C ASP A 221 -10.04 -6.71 -3.29
N ALA A 222 -11.21 -6.36 -2.75
CA ALA A 222 -11.33 -5.89 -1.39
C ALA A 222 -10.85 -6.94 -0.36
N ALA A 223 -11.05 -8.23 -0.65
CA ALA A 223 -10.60 -9.32 0.20
C ALA A 223 -9.11 -9.65 0.01
N LEU A 224 -8.62 -9.67 -1.22
CA LEU A 224 -7.26 -10.14 -1.55
C LEU A 224 -6.19 -9.05 -1.44
N ASP A 225 -6.54 -7.78 -1.65
CA ASP A 225 -5.56 -6.68 -1.65
C ASP A 225 -4.91 -6.47 -0.27
N PRO A 226 -5.63 -6.51 0.87
CA PRO A 226 -5.00 -6.48 2.19
C PRO A 226 -4.05 -7.67 2.42
N LEU A 227 -4.45 -8.87 2.01
CA LEU A 227 -3.64 -10.08 2.12
C LEU A 227 -2.37 -10.01 1.27
N ALA A 228 -2.45 -9.43 0.08
CA ALA A 228 -1.31 -9.18 -0.79
C ALA A 228 -0.39 -8.10 -0.20
N GLN A 229 -0.97 -7.02 0.35
CA GLN A 229 -0.23 -5.93 0.97
C GLN A 229 0.59 -6.40 2.18
N ALA A 230 0.06 -7.32 2.98
CA ALA A 230 0.78 -7.93 4.11
C ALA A 230 2.04 -8.71 3.67
N ARG A 231 2.11 -9.16 2.41
CA ARG A 231 3.32 -9.82 1.86
C ARG A 231 4.41 -8.84 1.48
N ILE A 232 4.10 -7.55 1.36
CA ILE A 232 5.09 -6.51 1.05
C ILE A 232 5.80 -6.14 2.35
N VAL A 233 6.83 -6.90 2.70
CA VAL A 233 7.64 -6.68 3.90
C VAL A 233 8.89 -5.87 3.53
N PRO A 234 9.00 -4.59 3.95
CA PRO A 234 10.18 -3.77 3.69
C PRO A 234 11.43 -4.30 4.38
N ASP A 235 12.57 -4.16 3.73
CA ASP A 235 13.88 -4.42 4.31
C ASP A 235 14.51 -3.10 4.78
N ARG A 236 14.25 -2.75 6.04
CA ARG A 236 14.63 -1.45 6.64
C ARG A 236 16.13 -1.20 6.72
N ARG A 237 16.97 -2.23 6.51
CA ARG A 237 18.43 -2.09 6.46
C ARG A 237 18.90 -1.15 5.35
N PHE A 238 18.06 -0.94 4.32
CA PHE A 238 18.38 -0.13 3.15
C PHE A 238 17.65 1.22 3.10
N GLU A 239 16.76 1.51 4.05
CA GLU A 239 15.92 2.71 4.02
C GLU A 239 16.76 4.02 4.00
N PRO A 240 16.48 4.97 3.08
CA PRO A 240 15.27 5.13 2.27
C PRO A 240 15.31 4.44 0.91
N VAL A 241 16.37 3.71 0.56
CA VAL A 241 16.35 2.87 -0.64
C VAL A 241 15.31 1.79 -0.43
N PHE A 242 14.35 1.75 -1.34
CA PHE A 242 13.28 0.77 -1.26
C PHE A 242 13.85 -0.64 -1.43
N ALA A 243 13.59 -1.51 -0.46
CA ALA A 243 14.00 -2.90 -0.48
C ALA A 243 12.91 -3.76 0.16
N LEU A 244 12.80 -5.01 -0.30
CA LEU A 244 11.78 -5.95 0.13
C LEU A 244 12.40 -7.29 0.50
N ARG A 245 11.80 -7.94 1.52
CA ARG A 245 12.02 -9.35 1.80
C ARG A 245 11.39 -10.18 0.67
N ALA A 246 12.14 -11.10 0.09
CA ALA A 246 11.67 -11.88 -1.05
C ALA A 246 10.71 -13.00 -0.62
N ALA A 247 11.05 -13.70 0.47
CA ALA A 247 10.34 -14.91 0.88
C ALA A 247 8.82 -14.76 1.10
N PRO A 248 8.28 -13.69 1.71
CA PRO A 248 6.83 -13.54 1.87
C PRO A 248 6.09 -13.43 0.54
N LEU A 249 6.72 -12.81 -0.48
CA LEU A 249 6.17 -12.68 -1.83
C LEU A 249 6.40 -13.94 -2.66
N SER A 250 7.62 -14.48 -2.68
CA SER A 250 7.97 -15.66 -3.48
C SER A 250 7.18 -16.90 -3.07
N ARG A 251 6.83 -17.03 -1.78
CA ARG A 251 6.01 -18.14 -1.25
C ARG A 251 4.51 -17.88 -1.28
N ALA A 252 4.09 -16.65 -1.56
CA ALA A 252 2.67 -16.36 -1.67
C ALA A 252 2.08 -17.06 -2.91
N PRO A 253 0.79 -17.45 -2.87
CA PRO A 253 0.06 -17.85 -4.07
C PRO A 253 0.23 -16.79 -5.17
N GLU A 254 0.30 -17.23 -6.43
CA GLU A 254 0.54 -16.36 -7.58
C GLU A 254 -0.40 -15.15 -7.60
N ALA A 255 -1.68 -15.37 -7.27
CA ALA A 255 -2.67 -14.31 -7.16
C ALA A 255 -2.25 -13.22 -6.16
N LEU A 256 -1.79 -13.56 -4.95
CA LEU A 256 -1.33 -12.56 -3.98
C LEU A 256 -0.01 -11.92 -4.41
N ARG A 257 0.93 -12.71 -4.95
CA ARG A 257 2.24 -12.21 -5.40
C ARG A 257 2.10 -11.16 -6.50
N ARG A 258 1.33 -11.43 -7.56
CA ARG A 258 1.11 -10.47 -8.66
C ARG A 258 0.42 -9.19 -8.19
N ARG A 259 -0.55 -9.31 -7.28
CA ARG A 259 -1.26 -8.17 -6.69
C ARG A 259 -0.32 -7.29 -5.87
N ALA A 260 0.53 -7.91 -5.06
CA ALA A 260 1.53 -7.21 -4.27
C ALA A 260 2.58 -6.50 -5.14
N LEU A 261 3.12 -7.18 -6.16
CA LEU A 261 4.08 -6.60 -7.09
C LEU A 261 3.50 -5.40 -7.85
N ARG A 262 2.22 -5.46 -8.24
CA ARG A 262 1.52 -4.32 -8.83
C ARG A 262 1.51 -3.11 -7.89
N VAL A 263 1.14 -3.31 -6.63
CA VAL A 263 1.14 -2.22 -5.63
C VAL A 263 2.56 -1.67 -5.42
N VAL A 264 3.58 -2.53 -5.40
CA VAL A 264 4.98 -2.11 -5.31
C VAL A 264 5.35 -1.22 -6.51
N LEU A 265 5.08 -1.67 -7.74
CA LEU A 265 5.36 -0.90 -8.96
C LEU A 265 4.67 0.47 -8.93
N GLU A 266 3.38 0.51 -8.59
CA GLU A 266 2.60 1.74 -8.49
C GLU A 266 3.19 2.70 -7.44
N ARG A 267 3.63 2.19 -6.28
CA ARG A 267 4.29 2.99 -5.23
C ARG A 267 5.64 3.55 -5.67
N GLN A 268 6.34 2.86 -6.58
CA GLN A 268 7.59 3.33 -7.19
C GLN A 268 7.35 4.24 -8.40
N GLY A 269 6.10 4.65 -8.67
CA GLY A 269 5.74 5.52 -9.80
C GLY A 269 5.73 4.82 -11.15
N LEU A 270 5.74 3.49 -11.17
CA LEU A 270 5.78 2.69 -12.39
C LEU A 270 4.40 2.13 -12.74
N ARG A 271 4.11 2.08 -14.04
CA ARG A 271 2.91 1.38 -14.53
C ARG A 271 3.12 -0.13 -14.41
N PRO A 272 2.17 -0.87 -13.85
CA PRO A 272 2.31 -2.31 -13.60
C PRO A 272 2.03 -3.13 -14.87
N GLU A 273 2.80 -2.87 -15.92
CA GLU A 273 2.74 -3.60 -17.17
C GLU A 273 3.21 -5.04 -16.98
N ARG A 274 2.69 -5.96 -17.79
CA ARG A 274 3.04 -7.39 -17.73
C ARG A 274 4.55 -7.62 -17.71
N ARG A 275 5.30 -6.91 -18.57
CA ARG A 275 6.76 -6.97 -18.63
C ARG A 275 7.43 -6.59 -17.29
N TYR A 276 6.95 -5.56 -16.61
CA TYR A 276 7.53 -5.10 -15.34
C TYR A 276 7.20 -6.06 -14.20
N LEU A 277 6.01 -6.65 -14.21
CA LEU A 277 5.66 -7.72 -13.28
C LEU A 277 6.57 -8.94 -13.47
N GLU A 278 6.79 -9.39 -14.70
CA GLU A 278 7.68 -10.51 -15.03
C GLU A 278 9.13 -10.24 -14.61
N LEU A 279 9.65 -9.02 -14.83
CA LEU A 279 10.97 -8.62 -14.37
C LEU A 279 11.07 -8.61 -12.83
N ALA A 280 10.05 -8.09 -12.14
CA ALA A 280 10.02 -8.10 -10.68
C ALA A 280 9.95 -9.53 -10.11
N GLU A 281 9.24 -10.46 -10.76
CA GLU A 281 9.23 -11.88 -10.38
C GLU A 281 10.61 -12.53 -10.55
N ARG A 282 11.31 -12.26 -11.64
CA ARG A 282 12.71 -12.71 -11.84
C ARG A 282 13.64 -12.17 -10.77
N ALA A 283 13.47 -10.91 -10.36
CA ALA A 283 14.24 -10.32 -9.26
C ALA A 283 13.98 -11.05 -7.94
N LEU A 284 12.73 -11.39 -7.63
CA LEU A 284 12.37 -12.18 -6.46
C LEU A 284 12.95 -13.61 -6.48
N ALA A 285 13.24 -14.14 -7.67
CA ALA A 285 13.94 -15.41 -7.87
C ALA A 285 15.47 -15.29 -7.76
N GLY A 286 16.01 -14.09 -7.55
CA GLY A 286 17.44 -13.85 -7.36
C GLY A 286 18.19 -13.38 -8.62
N GLU A 287 17.48 -12.98 -9.68
CA GLU A 287 18.12 -12.36 -10.85
C GLU A 287 18.35 -10.86 -10.65
N SER A 288 19.42 -10.32 -11.23
CA SER A 288 19.58 -8.86 -11.36
C SER A 288 18.85 -8.39 -12.62
N VAL A 289 17.93 -7.42 -12.48
CA VAL A 289 17.12 -6.93 -13.59
C VAL A 289 17.09 -5.40 -13.65
N SER A 290 17.07 -4.85 -14.86
CA SER A 290 16.80 -3.42 -15.08
C SER A 290 15.29 -3.20 -15.22
N LEU A 291 14.75 -2.26 -14.45
CA LEU A 291 13.32 -2.00 -14.35
C LEU A 291 13.10 -0.48 -14.28
N GLY A 292 12.96 0.15 -15.46
CA GLY A 292 12.76 1.59 -15.58
C GLY A 292 13.96 2.38 -15.01
N PRO A 293 13.75 3.27 -14.02
CA PRO A 293 14.82 4.04 -13.38
C PRO A 293 15.54 3.26 -12.26
N PHE A 294 15.26 1.96 -12.12
CA PHE A 294 15.84 1.12 -11.08
C PHE A 294 16.61 -0.07 -11.65
N VAL A 295 17.61 -0.53 -10.89
CA VAL A 295 18.20 -1.85 -11.02
C VAL A 295 17.82 -2.65 -9.79
N LEU A 296 17.05 -3.71 -9.96
CA LEU A 296 16.68 -4.60 -8.86
C LEU A 296 17.84 -5.57 -8.64
N ARG A 297 18.41 -5.52 -7.43
CA ARG A 297 19.55 -6.34 -7.02
C ARG A 297 19.12 -7.33 -5.94
N PRO A 298 19.45 -8.62 -6.09
CA PRO A 298 19.32 -9.58 -5.01
C PRO A 298 20.16 -9.13 -3.80
N SER A 299 19.61 -9.32 -2.60
CA SER A 299 20.30 -9.15 -1.34
C SER A 299 20.03 -10.35 -0.43
N ALA A 300 20.66 -10.40 0.75
CA ALA A 300 20.49 -11.48 1.72
C ALA A 300 19.01 -11.64 2.11
N GLY A 301 18.31 -12.55 1.42
CA GLY A 301 16.89 -12.88 1.58
C GLY A 301 15.89 -11.89 0.98
N GLY A 302 16.34 -10.96 0.13
CA GLY A 302 15.51 -9.86 -0.39
C GLY A 302 15.93 -9.31 -1.74
N VAL A 303 15.26 -8.23 -2.16
CA VAL A 303 15.53 -7.48 -3.39
C VAL A 303 15.61 -6.00 -3.05
N VAL A 304 16.68 -5.34 -3.47
CA VAL A 304 16.92 -3.90 -3.31
C VAL A 304 16.66 -3.20 -4.63
N TRP A 305 15.84 -2.15 -4.62
CA TRP A 305 15.54 -1.33 -5.79
C TRP A 305 16.54 -0.18 -5.83
N VAL A 306 17.67 -0.43 -6.48
CA VAL A 306 18.75 0.55 -6.57
C VAL A 306 18.37 1.62 -7.60
N PRO A 307 18.18 2.90 -7.21
CA PRO A 307 17.97 3.95 -8.20
C PRO A 307 19.24 4.17 -9.03
N THR A 308 19.10 4.63 -10.27
CA THR A 308 20.25 4.93 -11.14
C THR A 308 21.18 6.01 -10.56
N GLN A 309 20.66 6.92 -9.73
CA GLN A 309 21.41 7.97 -9.04
C GLN A 309 21.01 8.02 -7.55
N PRO A 310 21.61 7.18 -6.69
CA PRO A 310 21.32 7.19 -5.26
C PRO A 310 21.96 8.39 -4.55
N ASP A 311 21.16 9.17 -3.84
CA ASP A 311 21.65 10.15 -2.85
C ASP A 311 21.24 9.71 -1.43
N LEU A 312 22.20 9.14 -0.70
CA LEU A 312 22.01 8.64 0.65
C LEU A 312 22.51 9.62 1.72
N LEU A 313 23.34 10.60 1.34
CA LEU A 313 23.94 11.51 2.32
C LEU A 313 22.94 12.50 2.87
N ALA A 314 21.98 12.94 2.04
CA ALA A 314 20.94 13.89 2.43
C ALA A 314 20.09 13.43 3.62
N VAL A 315 20.02 12.12 3.89
CA VAL A 315 19.16 11.51 4.93
C VAL A 315 19.95 10.87 6.08
N ALA A 316 21.27 10.88 6.00
CA ALA A 316 22.13 10.21 6.98
C ALA A 316 22.41 11.14 8.17
N SER A 317 22.06 10.70 9.38
CA SER A 317 22.35 11.43 10.62
C SER A 317 23.39 10.68 11.46
N PRO A 318 24.67 11.09 11.47
CA PRO A 318 25.68 10.50 12.32
C PRO A 318 25.52 10.95 13.79
N PRO A 319 26.14 10.25 14.75
CA PRO A 319 26.22 10.67 16.15
C PRO A 319 26.86 12.06 16.30
N ALA A 320 26.55 12.74 17.41
CA ALA A 320 27.10 14.05 17.73
C ALA A 320 28.64 14.05 17.65
N GLY A 321 29.20 15.09 17.01
CA GLY A 321 30.64 15.24 16.82
C GLY A 321 31.24 14.37 15.71
N LEU A 322 30.41 13.78 14.83
CA LEU A 322 30.84 13.13 13.60
C LEU A 322 30.14 13.77 12.39
N THR A 323 30.85 13.87 11.27
CA THR A 323 30.30 14.37 10.00
C THR A 323 30.19 13.22 9.01
N ALA A 324 29.00 13.01 8.46
CA ALA A 324 28.76 11.97 7.46
C ALA A 324 29.36 12.36 6.11
N ARG A 325 29.95 11.37 5.43
CA ARG A 325 30.48 11.47 4.06
C ARG A 325 30.18 10.18 3.31
N ALA A 326 30.27 10.23 1.98
CA ALA A 326 30.21 9.02 1.18
C ALA A 326 31.44 8.13 1.45
N ALA A 327 31.23 6.82 1.37
CA ALA A 327 32.29 5.83 1.35
C ALA A 327 33.31 6.09 0.24
N ARG A 328 34.60 5.84 0.53
CA ARG A 328 35.71 6.03 -0.40
C ARG A 328 36.44 4.70 -0.64
N PRO A 329 37.02 4.49 -1.83
CA PRO A 329 37.94 3.38 -2.05
C PRO A 329 39.07 3.40 -1.01
N GLY A 330 39.34 2.25 -0.39
CA GLY A 330 40.37 2.11 0.63
C GLY A 330 39.89 2.31 2.07
N ASP A 331 38.67 2.81 2.29
CA ASP A 331 38.10 2.96 3.64
C ASP A 331 38.19 1.64 4.44
N ARG A 332 38.66 1.75 5.69
CA ARG A 332 38.69 0.66 6.66
C ARG A 332 37.82 1.00 7.84
N VAL A 333 37.02 0.03 8.27
CA VAL A 333 36.17 0.12 9.46
C VAL A 333 37.01 -0.33 10.64
N ARG A 334 37.14 0.53 11.66
CA ARG A 334 37.74 0.19 12.95
C ARG A 334 36.82 0.61 14.09
N VAL A 335 36.01 -0.35 14.56
CA VAL A 335 35.08 -0.16 15.69
C VAL A 335 35.11 -1.39 16.59
N GLY A 336 35.53 -1.21 17.84
CA GLY A 336 35.69 -2.31 18.79
C GLY A 336 36.65 -3.39 18.25
N LYS A 337 36.17 -4.63 18.11
CA LYS A 337 36.94 -5.76 17.55
C LYS A 337 36.90 -5.86 16.01
N ILE A 338 36.12 -5.01 15.34
CA ILE A 338 35.96 -5.07 13.88
C ILE A 338 37.09 -4.28 13.23
N HIS A 339 37.94 -4.96 12.46
CA HIS A 339 38.98 -4.35 11.64
C HIS A 339 39.00 -4.99 10.24
N LYS A 340 38.39 -4.34 9.24
CA LYS A 340 38.33 -4.83 7.85
C LYS A 340 38.08 -3.70 6.84
N ARG A 341 38.22 -3.98 5.55
CA ARG A 341 37.86 -3.03 4.48
C ARG A 341 36.35 -2.79 4.51
N LEU A 342 35.94 -1.53 4.32
CA LEU A 342 34.53 -1.13 4.31
C LEU A 342 33.73 -1.86 3.22
N VAL A 343 34.33 -2.06 2.04
CA VAL A 343 33.67 -2.78 0.93
C VAL A 343 33.30 -4.21 1.33
N ASP A 344 34.20 -4.92 2.01
CA ASP A 344 33.93 -6.29 2.50
C ASP A 344 32.87 -6.27 3.61
N PHE A 345 32.95 -5.29 4.52
CA PHE A 345 31.98 -5.09 5.59
C PHE A 345 30.54 -4.88 5.07
N LEU A 346 30.38 -4.05 4.03
CA LEU A 346 29.09 -3.78 3.39
C LEU A 346 28.62 -4.97 2.53
N ALA A 347 29.54 -5.65 1.84
CA ALA A 347 29.21 -6.85 1.05
C ALA A 347 28.68 -7.99 1.93
N GLU A 348 29.29 -8.24 3.09
CA GLU A 348 28.82 -9.23 4.08
C GLU A 348 27.39 -8.92 4.58
N ARG A 349 26.96 -7.67 4.50
CA ARG A 349 25.61 -7.21 4.89
C ARG A 349 24.62 -7.15 3.72
N GLY A 350 25.03 -7.58 2.53
CA GLY A 350 24.17 -7.64 1.34
C GLY A 350 23.92 -6.28 0.68
N VAL A 351 24.77 -5.28 0.94
CA VAL A 351 24.68 -3.97 0.25
C VAL A 351 25.06 -4.12 -1.23
N PRO A 352 24.22 -3.71 -2.19
CA PRO A 352 24.54 -3.73 -3.61
C PRO A 352 25.78 -2.91 -3.98
N PRO A 353 26.59 -3.33 -4.98
CA PRO A 353 27.82 -2.64 -5.38
C PRO A 353 27.67 -1.14 -5.66
N GLU A 354 26.57 -0.74 -6.29
CA GLU A 354 26.25 0.64 -6.64
C GLU A 354 26.07 1.51 -5.40
N LEU A 355 25.44 0.96 -4.35
CA LEU A 355 25.21 1.67 -3.10
C LEU A 355 26.47 1.73 -2.23
N ARG A 356 27.41 0.77 -2.35
CA ARG A 356 28.63 0.73 -1.52
C ARG A 356 29.50 1.97 -1.67
N ARG A 357 29.50 2.61 -2.85
CA ARG A 357 30.31 3.81 -3.14
C ARG A 357 29.71 5.11 -2.60
N VAL A 358 28.40 5.11 -2.38
CA VAL A 358 27.66 6.28 -1.87
C VAL A 358 27.18 6.05 -0.43
N TRP A 359 27.53 4.91 0.17
CA TRP A 359 27.05 4.56 1.50
C TRP A 359 27.56 5.57 2.53
N PRO A 360 26.68 6.17 3.35
CA PRO A 360 27.11 7.14 4.34
C PRO A 360 27.95 6.50 5.46
N VAL A 361 29.08 7.12 5.73
CA VAL A 361 30.02 6.76 6.80
C VAL A 361 30.51 8.01 7.50
N ALA A 362 31.05 7.87 8.71
CA ALA A 362 31.76 8.95 9.38
C ALA A 362 33.07 8.42 9.95
N GLU A 363 34.08 9.27 9.92
CA GLU A 363 35.44 8.90 10.29
C GLU A 363 35.96 9.72 11.46
N ARG A 364 36.95 9.16 12.15
CA ARG A 364 37.75 9.84 13.15
C ARG A 364 39.20 9.41 12.94
N GLU A 365 40.10 10.38 12.87
CA GLU A 365 41.55 10.13 12.70
C GLU A 365 41.89 9.22 11.50
N GLY A 366 41.15 9.38 10.40
CA GLY A 366 41.39 8.65 9.14
C GLY A 366 40.78 7.23 9.08
N GLU A 367 40.00 6.84 10.08
CA GLU A 367 39.33 5.54 10.11
C GLU A 367 37.82 5.68 10.25
N VAL A 368 37.09 4.79 9.58
CA VAL A 368 35.63 4.78 9.65
C VAL A 368 35.18 4.21 10.99
N VAL A 369 34.54 5.07 11.80
CA VAL A 369 34.02 4.76 13.14
C VAL A 369 32.50 4.68 13.20
N TRP A 370 31.83 5.13 12.14
CA TRP A 370 30.37 5.04 11.97
C TRP A 370 30.06 4.59 10.54
N VAL A 371 29.15 3.63 10.41
CA VAL A 371 28.65 3.17 9.12
C VAL A 371 27.14 3.20 9.24
N TRP A 372 26.49 4.02 8.42
CA TRP A 372 25.05 4.25 8.53
C TRP A 372 24.26 2.94 8.52
N ARG A 373 23.33 2.82 9.48
CA ARG A 373 22.51 1.63 9.80
C ARG A 373 23.27 0.40 10.33
N PHE A 374 24.59 0.44 10.45
CA PHE A 374 25.40 -0.74 10.79
C PHE A 374 26.35 -0.55 11.98
N LEU A 375 26.83 0.66 12.25
CA LEU A 375 27.75 1.01 13.36
C LEU A 375 27.56 2.46 13.82
N PRO A 376 27.84 2.80 15.11
CA PRO A 376 28.41 2.00 16.18
C PRO A 376 27.43 1.00 16.80
N GLU A 377 27.90 0.25 17.79
CA GLU A 377 27.07 -0.69 18.55
C GLU A 377 25.96 0.04 19.30
N GLU A 378 24.81 0.08 18.65
CA GLU A 378 23.54 0.42 19.28
C GLU A 378 23.33 -0.46 20.52
N GLU A 379 22.59 0.06 21.49
CA GLU A 379 22.08 -0.68 22.65
C GLU A 379 21.53 -2.07 22.28
N ASP A 380 20.95 -2.18 21.08
CA ASP A 380 20.53 -3.43 20.49
C ASP A 380 21.60 -4.51 20.37
N GLN A 381 22.84 -4.16 20.02
CA GLN A 381 23.93 -5.13 19.92
C GLN A 381 24.36 -5.63 21.29
N ARG A 382 24.35 -4.77 22.33
CA ARG A 382 24.61 -5.17 23.71
C ARG A 382 23.62 -6.24 24.15
N TRP A 383 22.33 -5.99 23.98
CA TRP A 383 21.29 -6.94 24.36
C TRP A 383 21.24 -8.17 23.47
N MET A 384 21.56 -8.03 22.18
CA MET A 384 21.70 -9.18 21.30
C MET A 384 22.87 -10.10 21.68
N ARG A 385 23.99 -9.56 22.18
CA ARG A 385 25.07 -10.38 22.73
C ARG A 385 24.65 -11.12 23.98
N ARG A 386 23.86 -10.48 24.84
CA ARG A 386 23.26 -11.13 26.01
C ARG A 386 22.36 -12.30 25.59
N ALA A 387 21.52 -12.10 24.58
CA ALA A 387 20.72 -13.17 23.96
C ALA A 387 21.59 -14.29 23.36
N LEU A 388 22.70 -13.95 22.69
CA LEU A 388 23.66 -14.95 22.17
C LEU A 388 24.37 -15.75 23.26
N ALA A 389 24.64 -15.16 24.43
CA ALA A 389 25.18 -15.90 25.56
C ALA A 389 24.19 -16.98 26.04
N LEU A 390 22.90 -16.62 26.18
CA LEU A 390 21.82 -17.55 26.52
C LEU A 390 21.65 -18.64 25.45
N ALA A 391 21.76 -18.28 24.17
CA ALA A 391 21.72 -19.25 23.07
C ALA A 391 22.85 -20.29 23.16
N ARG A 392 24.07 -19.87 23.53
CA ARG A 392 25.20 -20.79 23.76
C ARG A 392 24.97 -21.69 24.98
N GLU A 393 24.29 -21.18 26.02
CA GLU A 393 23.87 -22.00 27.17
C GLU A 393 22.82 -23.05 26.78
N ALA A 394 21.85 -22.70 25.94
CA ALA A 394 20.91 -23.69 25.35
C ALA A 394 21.65 -24.79 24.59
N ALA A 395 22.57 -24.43 23.67
CA ALA A 395 23.36 -25.43 22.93
C ALA A 395 24.11 -26.40 23.86
N ARG A 396 24.75 -25.89 24.92
CA ARG A 396 25.46 -26.74 25.90
C ARG A 396 24.55 -27.75 26.63
N ARG A 397 23.23 -27.50 26.65
CA ARG A 397 22.22 -28.39 27.24
C ARG A 397 21.51 -29.26 26.20
N GLY A 398 21.98 -29.29 24.95
CA GLY A 398 21.34 -30.02 23.86
C GLY A 398 20.07 -29.37 23.31
N GLU A 399 19.79 -28.12 23.68
CA GLU A 399 18.65 -27.36 23.17
C GLU A 399 19.03 -26.58 21.91
N VAL A 400 18.07 -26.36 21.01
CA VAL A 400 18.28 -25.47 19.85
C VAL A 400 18.77 -24.10 20.34
N PRO A 401 19.90 -23.56 19.81
CA PRO A 401 20.57 -22.39 20.39
C PRO A 401 19.83 -21.08 20.10
N ILE A 402 18.76 -20.86 20.85
CA ILE A 402 17.95 -19.65 20.81
C ILE A 402 17.96 -19.04 22.20
N GLY A 403 18.27 -17.75 22.27
CA GLY A 403 18.23 -16.96 23.49
C GLY A 403 17.43 -15.69 23.26
N ALA A 404 16.76 -15.22 24.31
CA ALA A 404 15.94 -14.02 24.27
C ALA A 404 16.05 -13.21 25.56
N VAL A 405 15.91 -11.89 25.44
CA VAL A 405 15.99 -10.91 26.54
C VAL A 405 14.92 -9.85 26.31
N VAL A 406 14.14 -9.53 27.34
CA VAL A 406 13.19 -8.41 27.35
C VAL A 406 13.79 -7.28 28.17
N VAL A 407 13.81 -6.08 27.60
CA VAL A 407 14.43 -4.88 28.17
C VAL A 407 13.41 -3.76 28.23
N ARG A 408 13.41 -2.97 29.30
CA ARG A 408 12.65 -1.71 29.40
C ARG A 408 13.55 -0.68 30.07
N GLU A 409 13.61 0.54 29.50
CA GLU A 409 14.40 1.65 30.06
C GLU A 409 15.89 1.30 30.29
N GLY A 410 16.46 0.47 29.41
CA GLY A 410 17.87 0.05 29.50
C GLY A 410 18.16 -1.01 30.58
N GLU A 411 17.12 -1.62 31.16
CA GLU A 411 17.22 -2.70 32.15
C GLU A 411 16.65 -4.03 31.64
N GLU A 412 17.35 -5.14 31.93
CA GLU A 412 16.87 -6.50 31.66
C GLU A 412 15.69 -6.81 32.59
N LEU A 413 14.48 -6.93 32.05
CA LEU A 413 13.28 -7.36 32.80
C LEU A 413 13.16 -8.88 32.85
N GLY A 414 13.55 -9.58 31.79
CA GLY A 414 13.47 -11.03 31.72
C GLY A 414 14.40 -11.59 30.65
N ALA A 415 14.92 -12.78 30.88
CA ALA A 415 15.84 -13.44 29.97
C ALA A 415 15.67 -14.95 30.04
N SER A 416 15.71 -15.62 28.90
CA SER A 416 15.67 -17.08 28.84
C SER A 416 16.33 -17.60 27.58
N ALA A 417 16.64 -18.90 27.59
CA ALA A 417 16.99 -19.66 26.39
C ALA A 417 15.91 -20.69 26.06
N ASN A 418 15.99 -21.30 24.89
CA ASN A 418 15.12 -22.40 24.49
C ASN A 418 15.19 -23.54 25.53
N ALA A 419 14.03 -24.13 25.83
CA ALA A 419 13.92 -25.22 26.80
C ALA A 419 12.80 -26.21 26.40
N VAL A 420 12.63 -26.45 25.09
CA VAL A 420 11.53 -27.28 24.57
C VAL A 420 11.71 -28.73 25.00
N GLU A 421 12.93 -29.24 24.88
CA GLU A 421 13.27 -30.63 25.22
C GLU A 421 13.27 -30.82 26.74
N ALA A 422 13.98 -29.94 27.46
CA ALA A 422 14.14 -30.01 28.91
C ALA A 422 12.81 -29.86 29.67
N ARG A 423 11.84 -29.10 29.12
CA ARG A 423 10.51 -28.92 29.73
C ARG A 423 9.43 -29.82 29.12
N VAL A 424 9.76 -30.61 28.10
CA VAL A 424 8.79 -31.41 27.33
C VAL A 424 7.58 -30.55 26.92
N ASN A 425 7.86 -29.35 26.39
CA ASN A 425 6.84 -28.33 26.12
C ASN A 425 7.16 -27.60 24.81
N ALA A 426 6.35 -27.85 23.79
CA ALA A 426 6.49 -27.25 22.46
C ALA A 426 6.41 -25.71 22.46
N THR A 427 5.89 -25.09 23.52
CA THR A 427 5.81 -23.62 23.68
C THR A 427 6.95 -23.03 24.50
N ALA A 428 7.89 -23.84 25.02
CA ALA A 428 9.02 -23.37 25.83
C ALA A 428 10.15 -22.74 24.98
N HIS A 429 9.76 -21.89 24.03
CA HIS A 429 10.64 -21.07 23.23
C HIS A 429 11.26 -19.95 24.08
N ALA A 430 12.47 -19.52 23.73
CA ALA A 430 13.20 -18.50 24.46
C ALA A 430 12.37 -17.20 24.63
N GLU A 431 11.65 -16.77 23.59
CA GLU A 431 10.83 -15.57 23.56
C GLU A 431 9.69 -15.62 24.58
N LEU A 432 8.94 -16.73 24.61
CA LEU A 432 7.81 -16.90 25.54
C LEU A 432 8.28 -17.01 26.98
N LEU A 433 9.41 -17.68 27.21
CA LEU A 433 9.98 -17.81 28.55
C LEU A 433 10.55 -16.48 29.06
N ALA A 434 11.25 -15.72 28.21
CA ALA A 434 11.77 -14.40 28.55
C ALA A 434 10.62 -13.40 28.80
N LEU A 435 9.55 -13.45 28.00
CA LEU A 435 8.35 -12.65 28.20
C LEU A 435 7.69 -12.95 29.55
N ARG A 436 7.49 -14.23 29.89
CA ARG A 436 6.92 -14.63 31.18
C ARG A 436 7.79 -14.14 32.35
N ALA A 437 9.10 -14.34 32.29
CA ALA A 437 10.02 -13.84 33.32
C ALA A 437 9.94 -12.31 33.47
N ALA A 438 9.81 -11.58 32.37
CA ALA A 438 9.65 -10.12 32.38
C ALA A 438 8.32 -9.68 33.01
N GLN A 439 7.22 -10.34 32.66
CA GLN A 439 5.90 -10.06 33.25
C GLN A 439 5.87 -10.38 34.75
N GLU A 440 6.45 -11.51 35.16
CA GLU A 440 6.57 -11.89 36.57
C GLU A 440 7.40 -10.87 37.36
N ARG A 441 8.55 -10.44 36.82
CA ARG A 441 9.39 -9.42 37.47
C ARG A 441 8.71 -8.05 37.54
N ALA A 442 8.01 -7.65 36.48
CA ALA A 442 7.31 -6.36 36.44
C ALA A 442 6.00 -6.39 37.26
N GLY A 443 5.43 -7.57 37.54
CA GLY A 443 4.08 -7.69 38.08
C GLY A 443 3.00 -7.21 37.09
N GLU A 444 3.30 -7.20 35.80
CA GLU A 444 2.46 -6.60 34.76
C GLU A 444 2.13 -7.63 33.67
N LYS A 445 0.85 -7.70 33.27
CA LYS A 445 0.42 -8.57 32.15
C LYS A 445 0.76 -8.01 30.76
N VAL A 446 1.05 -6.72 30.66
CA VAL A 446 1.44 -6.04 29.42
C VAL A 446 2.70 -5.22 29.67
N LEU A 447 3.58 -5.09 28.69
CA LEU A 447 4.89 -4.45 28.81
C LEU A 447 5.08 -3.37 27.73
N PRO A 448 4.27 -2.29 27.74
CA PRO A 448 4.46 -1.18 26.80
C PRO A 448 5.86 -0.58 26.94
N GLY A 449 6.45 -0.18 25.82
CA GLY A 449 7.81 0.38 25.78
C GLY A 449 8.93 -0.64 25.97
N ALA A 450 8.62 -1.92 26.25
CA ALA A 450 9.65 -2.96 26.31
C ALA A 450 10.13 -3.37 24.91
N THR A 451 11.39 -3.79 24.83
CA THR A 451 12.02 -4.36 23.63
C THR A 451 12.42 -5.81 23.89
N LEU A 452 12.00 -6.74 23.02
CA LEU A 452 12.54 -8.10 22.98
C LEU A 452 13.75 -8.18 22.05
N TYR A 453 14.85 -8.73 22.52
CA TYR A 453 16.00 -9.15 21.72
C TYR A 453 16.05 -10.66 21.64
N VAL A 454 16.09 -11.24 20.44
CA VAL A 454 16.13 -12.70 20.24
C VAL A 454 17.12 -13.13 19.15
N THR A 455 17.82 -14.25 19.34
CA THR A 455 18.85 -14.67 18.38
C THR A 455 18.28 -15.24 17.07
N LEU A 456 17.03 -15.66 17.04
CA LEU A 456 16.32 -16.16 15.86
C LEU A 456 14.99 -15.44 15.71
N GLU A 457 14.59 -15.09 14.49
CA GLU A 457 13.30 -14.46 14.24
C GLU A 457 12.13 -15.27 14.84
N PRO A 458 11.24 -14.61 15.61
CA PRO A 458 10.12 -15.27 16.25
C PRO A 458 9.20 -16.00 15.28
N CYS A 459 8.64 -17.12 15.72
CA CYS A 459 7.57 -17.79 15.00
C CYS A 459 6.20 -17.09 15.22
N PRO A 460 5.16 -17.40 14.44
CA PRO A 460 3.82 -16.80 14.60
C PRO A 460 3.27 -16.84 16.03
N MET A 461 3.48 -17.94 16.75
CA MET A 461 3.07 -18.08 18.15
C MET A 461 3.77 -17.08 19.05
N CYS A 462 5.10 -16.98 18.96
CA CYS A 462 5.89 -16.09 19.81
C CYS A 462 5.58 -14.62 19.48
N LEU A 463 5.47 -14.27 18.19
CA LEU A 463 5.09 -12.91 17.79
C LEU A 463 3.68 -12.55 18.26
N GLY A 464 2.71 -13.46 18.13
CA GLY A 464 1.36 -13.26 18.64
C GLY A 464 1.32 -12.97 20.14
N ALA A 465 2.08 -13.73 20.94
CA ALA A 465 2.18 -13.49 22.39
C ALA A 465 2.79 -12.12 22.72
N LEU A 466 3.79 -11.67 21.96
CA LEU A 466 4.43 -10.36 22.16
C LEU A 466 3.46 -9.20 21.82
N ILE A 467 2.62 -9.37 20.79
CA ILE A 467 1.56 -8.41 20.44
C ILE A 467 0.54 -8.32 21.58
N GLU A 468 0.04 -9.45 22.08
CA GLU A 468 -0.92 -9.49 23.19
C GLU A 468 -0.34 -8.88 24.48
N ALA A 469 0.95 -9.11 24.74
CA ALA A 469 1.66 -8.49 25.85
C ALA A 469 2.02 -7.01 25.60
N ARG A 470 1.65 -6.42 24.45
CA ARG A 470 1.94 -5.03 24.08
C ARG A 470 3.42 -4.65 24.17
N VAL A 471 4.31 -5.57 23.84
CA VAL A 471 5.74 -5.27 23.69
C VAL A 471 5.91 -4.22 22.60
N GLY A 472 6.68 -3.17 22.87
CA GLY A 472 6.83 -2.03 21.96
C GLY A 472 7.68 -2.35 20.72
N ARG A 473 8.71 -3.18 20.90
CA ARG A 473 9.69 -3.48 19.85
C ARG A 473 10.24 -4.89 19.94
N VAL A 474 10.53 -5.51 18.79
CA VAL A 474 11.19 -6.82 18.69
C VAL A 474 12.35 -6.73 17.72
N VAL A 475 13.52 -7.10 18.21
CA VAL A 475 14.79 -7.12 17.49
C VAL A 475 15.30 -8.55 17.42
N TRP A 476 15.54 -9.07 16.21
CA TRP A 476 16.11 -10.41 16.04
C TRP A 476 17.46 -10.42 15.32
N ALA A 477 18.30 -11.41 15.63
CA ALA A 477 19.60 -11.55 14.98
C ALA A 477 19.51 -12.12 13.58
N THR A 478 19.19 -13.42 13.46
CA THR A 478 19.06 -14.09 12.16
C THR A 478 17.62 -14.43 11.87
N GLU A 479 17.28 -14.44 10.59
CA GLU A 479 15.96 -14.80 10.09
C GLU A 479 15.66 -16.28 10.31
N ASN A 480 14.38 -16.60 10.40
CA ASN A 480 13.89 -17.96 10.55
C ASN A 480 13.26 -18.43 9.22
N PRO A 481 14.04 -19.03 8.30
CA PRO A 481 13.54 -19.37 6.97
C PRO A 481 12.45 -20.46 7.00
N LYS A 482 12.35 -21.22 8.12
CA LYS A 482 11.40 -22.31 8.31
C LYS A 482 10.11 -21.86 8.99
N ALA A 483 10.18 -20.93 9.94
CA ALA A 483 9.04 -20.57 10.78
C ALA A 483 8.91 -19.07 11.10
N GLY A 484 9.68 -18.17 10.48
CA GLY A 484 9.69 -16.74 10.79
C GLY A 484 8.36 -16.04 10.51
N ALA A 485 7.79 -15.41 11.53
CA ALA A 485 6.51 -14.72 11.44
C ALA A 485 6.51 -13.61 10.37
N VAL A 486 7.61 -12.87 10.25
CA VAL A 486 7.69 -11.66 9.42
C VAL A 486 8.29 -12.01 8.06
N THR A 487 9.51 -12.54 8.04
CA THR A 487 10.26 -12.75 6.80
C THR A 487 9.83 -14.00 6.02
N ARG A 488 9.09 -14.93 6.64
CA ARG A 488 8.47 -16.05 5.93
C ARG A 488 6.97 -15.86 5.75
N TYR A 489 6.23 -15.52 6.80
CA TYR A 489 4.78 -15.46 6.75
C TYR A 489 4.20 -14.08 6.43
N GLY A 490 4.99 -13.00 6.53
CA GLY A 490 4.51 -11.64 6.29
C GLY A 490 3.43 -11.22 7.30
N MET A 491 3.56 -11.65 8.56
CA MET A 491 2.66 -11.18 9.62
C MET A 491 2.88 -9.69 9.84
N ASP A 492 1.79 -8.94 9.76
CA ASP A 492 1.73 -7.55 10.19
C ASP A 492 1.62 -7.50 11.72
N ALA A 493 2.26 -6.51 12.33
CA ALA A 493 2.28 -6.35 13.78
C ALA A 493 2.20 -4.86 14.14
N SER A 494 1.46 -4.55 15.20
CA SER A 494 1.35 -3.20 15.77
C SER A 494 2.59 -2.74 16.54
N LEU A 495 3.68 -3.53 16.52
CA LEU A 495 4.93 -3.28 17.23
C LEU A 495 6.08 -3.05 16.25
N GLU A 496 7.15 -2.41 16.70
CA GLU A 496 8.32 -2.16 15.87
C GLU A 496 9.13 -3.45 15.66
N LEU A 497 9.35 -3.83 14.39
CA LEU A 497 10.04 -5.06 14.00
C LEU A 497 11.37 -4.74 13.33
N GLU A 498 12.47 -5.30 13.84
CA GLU A 498 13.79 -5.11 13.25
C GLU A 498 14.65 -6.39 13.26
N GLY A 499 15.24 -6.71 12.11
CA GLY A 499 16.10 -7.88 11.93
C GLY A 499 17.54 -7.53 11.59
N GLY A 500 18.44 -8.48 11.84
CA GLY A 500 19.80 -8.45 11.29
C GLY A 500 20.92 -8.11 12.29
N ARG A 501 20.61 -7.93 13.58
CA ARG A 501 21.61 -7.59 14.60
C ARG A 501 22.48 -8.80 14.93
N LEU A 502 23.78 -8.79 14.62
CA LEU A 502 24.68 -9.95 14.82
C LEU A 502 24.20 -11.24 14.09
N ALA A 503 23.52 -11.09 12.95
CA ALA A 503 22.92 -12.20 12.19
C ALA A 503 23.92 -13.32 11.86
N ARG A 504 25.15 -12.97 11.46
CA ARG A 504 26.20 -13.94 11.10
C ARG A 504 26.58 -14.83 12.28
N GLU A 505 26.76 -14.24 13.46
CA GLU A 505 27.13 -14.99 14.67
C GLU A 505 26.02 -15.97 15.06
N SER A 506 24.77 -15.50 15.09
CA SER A 506 23.62 -16.36 15.38
C SER A 506 23.45 -17.47 14.35
N ALA A 507 23.57 -17.15 13.07
CA ALA A 507 23.44 -18.13 11.98
C ALA A 507 24.55 -19.19 12.03
N MET A 508 25.78 -18.81 12.39
CA MET A 508 26.88 -19.75 12.58
C MET A 508 26.64 -20.69 13.75
N LEU A 509 26.15 -20.17 14.87
CA LEU A 509 25.81 -20.99 16.05
C LEU A 509 24.73 -22.03 15.74
N LEU A 510 23.64 -21.62 15.06
CA LEU A 510 22.59 -22.54 14.63
C LEU A 510 23.10 -23.60 13.65
N LYS A 511 23.93 -23.21 12.67
CA LYS A 511 24.51 -24.14 11.70
C LYS A 511 25.42 -25.17 12.36
N GLY A 512 26.27 -24.75 13.30
CA GLY A 512 27.15 -25.64 14.05
C GLY A 512 26.35 -26.68 14.82
N PHE A 513 25.37 -26.24 15.63
CA PHE A 513 24.52 -27.15 16.41
C PHE A 513 23.82 -28.23 15.56
N PHE A 514 23.25 -27.85 14.41
CA PHE A 514 22.61 -28.83 13.51
C PHE A 514 23.59 -29.67 12.68
N ALA A 515 24.86 -29.28 12.59
CA ALA A 515 25.90 -30.12 12.00
C ALA A 515 26.29 -31.22 13.00
N ASP A 516 26.53 -30.85 14.26
CA ASP A 516 26.88 -31.79 15.34
C ASP A 516 25.81 -32.87 15.54
N LEU A 517 24.52 -32.51 15.41
CA LEU A 517 23.40 -33.48 15.49
C LEU A 517 23.32 -34.46 14.29
N ARG A 518 23.98 -34.17 13.17
CA ARG A 518 23.97 -35.05 11.97
C ARG A 518 25.16 -35.98 11.92
N GLU A 519 26.22 -35.68 12.66
CA GLU A 519 27.34 -36.61 12.81
C GLU A 519 26.84 -37.79 13.68
N PRO A 520 26.89 -39.03 13.17
CA PRO A 520 26.48 -40.18 13.96
C PRO A 520 27.40 -40.25 15.19
N ASN A 521 26.81 -40.19 16.39
CA ASN A 521 27.52 -40.48 17.64
C ASN A 521 28.26 -41.80 17.45
N SER A 522 29.60 -41.72 17.37
CA SER A 522 30.50 -42.85 17.19
C SER A 522 30.59 -43.68 18.45
#